data_AF-A0A956EAI6-F1
#
_entry.id   AF-A0A956EAI6-F1
#
_cell.length_a   1.000
_cell.length_b   1.000
_cell.length_c   1.000
_cell.angle_alpha   90.00
_cell.angle_beta   90.00
_cell.angle_gamma   90.00
#
_symmetry.space_group_name_H-M   'P 1'
#
loop_
_entity.id
_entity.type
_entity.pdbx_description
1 polymer ?
#
loop_
_entity_poly.entity_id
_entity_poly.type
_entity_poly.pdbx_seq_one_letter_code
_entity_poly.pdbx_strand_id
1 'polypeptide(L)'
;MARRLGNCTALAAFLALGCSNVLDYDSLEFEEATGGANQGGAGAQGGSGDAGSGGAGNGGSVNGGSANGGSSIGGTDAVGGSANGGSSTGGNGGSGAGGSTNGGSANGGTASGGSSNGGSASGGSSTSGGSSGQGQGGTSSVGPCQSVSCGSSEYCDPSDSQCKCLPGWTASGSSCAPNLPGDPAGHSQQAVCDMWNWGHQIDDANPWTSGGSQCDPGTTSRAGLNDTVRRLNAFRWLIGLGPSADSDSANETGRWCAVVASWNPPGTVPDPHHPPTNATCYTAEGLAGTSTSNLAWGPNHPANAIDQFIRDSGTPSLGHRRWIFNPPLGPVGIGYYAGGGQYGDAQCLAVFASSGGGPSPDWVSWPPPGYAPLSVFAWTWSFHHKNSLSGASVSVTRDSDGMDMPVTVTPLTGGYGSLKTISITKSWTASVGETYTVAVTGFSGGPVTYQVIPVTC
;
A
#
# COMPACT_ATOMS: atom_id res chain seq x y z
N MET A 1 -14.89 -0.79 -36.82
CA MET A 1 -14.40 -1.16 -38.17
C MET A 1 -12.88 -1.16 -38.15
N ALA A 2 -12.26 -2.33 -38.13
CA ALA A 2 -10.81 -2.50 -38.15
C ALA A 2 -10.28 -2.35 -39.57
N ARG A 3 -9.17 -1.63 -39.77
CA ARG A 3 -8.36 -1.70 -41.00
C ARG A 3 -6.99 -2.28 -40.67
N ARG A 4 -6.70 -3.41 -41.33
CA ARG A 4 -5.39 -4.05 -41.44
C ARG A 4 -4.52 -3.28 -42.44
N LEU A 5 -3.26 -3.10 -42.08
CA LEU A 5 -2.07 -2.91 -42.93
C LEU A 5 -0.95 -3.60 -42.13
N GLY A 6 -0.07 -4.48 -42.62
CA GLY A 6 0.35 -4.91 -43.95
C GLY A 6 1.80 -5.39 -43.76
N ASN A 7 2.11 -6.63 -44.16
CA ASN A 7 3.41 -7.29 -43.93
C ASN A 7 4.62 -6.49 -44.46
N CYS A 8 5.74 -6.53 -43.72
CA CYS A 8 7.08 -6.21 -44.23
C CYS A 8 8.02 -7.40 -44.00
N THR A 9 8.50 -7.99 -45.09
CA THR A 9 9.61 -8.95 -45.13
C THR A 9 10.93 -8.26 -45.49
N ALA A 10 11.88 -8.38 -44.56
CA ALA A 10 13.34 -8.48 -44.71
C ALA A 10 14.15 -7.48 -45.56
N LEU A 11 15.00 -6.69 -44.87
CA LEU A 11 16.44 -6.58 -45.16
C LEU A 11 17.22 -6.17 -43.88
N ALA A 12 18.51 -6.51 -43.84
CA ALA A 12 19.30 -6.82 -42.65
C ALA A 12 19.81 -5.66 -41.73
N ALA A 13 20.04 -6.06 -40.48
CA ALA A 13 21.10 -5.65 -39.55
C ALA A 13 21.16 -4.20 -39.01
N PHE A 14 20.77 -4.00 -37.74
CA PHE A 14 21.57 -3.49 -36.61
C PHE A 14 20.65 -3.14 -35.40
N LEU A 15 21.14 -3.41 -34.18
CA LEU A 15 20.56 -3.13 -32.85
C LEU A 15 19.29 -3.89 -32.42
N ALA A 16 19.51 -4.95 -31.63
CA ALA A 16 18.53 -5.51 -30.72
C ALA A 16 18.40 -4.60 -29.49
N LEU A 17 17.46 -3.66 -29.54
CA LEU A 17 16.85 -3.06 -28.35
C LEU A 17 15.47 -3.71 -28.21
N GLY A 18 15.30 -4.47 -27.13
CA GLY A 18 14.04 -5.15 -26.83
C GLY A 18 12.92 -4.13 -26.67
N CYS A 19 11.92 -4.20 -27.55
CA CYS A 19 10.64 -3.53 -27.35
C CYS A 19 9.89 -4.25 -26.24
N SER A 20 10.08 -3.83 -25.00
CA SER A 20 9.09 -4.05 -23.94
C SER A 20 7.93 -3.11 -24.21
N ASN A 21 6.83 -3.62 -24.76
CA ASN A 21 5.57 -2.87 -24.84
C ASN A 21 5.00 -2.76 -23.42
N VAL A 22 5.47 -1.77 -22.66
CA VAL A 22 4.78 -1.30 -21.47
C VAL A 22 3.64 -0.41 -21.96
N LEU A 23 2.41 -0.87 -21.78
CA LEU A 23 1.24 -0.03 -22.04
C LEU A 23 1.22 1.09 -20.98
N ASP A 24 1.63 2.31 -21.36
CA ASP A 24 1.30 3.52 -20.61
C ASP A 24 -0.21 3.72 -20.72
N TYR A 25 -0.90 3.74 -19.58
CA TYR A 25 -2.32 4.08 -19.51
C TYR A 25 -2.50 5.44 -18.86
N ASP A 26 -2.97 6.38 -19.68
CA ASP A 26 -3.48 7.69 -19.27
C ASP A 26 -4.70 7.53 -18.35
N SER A 27 -4.69 8.38 -17.32
CA SER A 27 -5.76 8.74 -16.39
C SER A 27 -7.17 8.19 -16.67
N LEU A 28 -7.62 7.27 -15.81
CA LEU A 28 -9.05 7.18 -15.46
C LEU A 28 -9.24 8.00 -14.18
N GLU A 29 -9.87 9.17 -14.32
CA GLU A 29 -10.34 9.96 -13.18
C GLU A 29 -11.42 9.17 -12.45
N PHE A 30 -11.18 8.83 -11.18
CA PHE A 30 -12.21 8.37 -10.26
C PHE A 30 -12.64 9.55 -9.39
N GLU A 31 -13.89 9.95 -9.50
CA GLU A 31 -14.54 10.80 -8.49
C GLU A 31 -14.64 9.99 -7.18
N GLU A 32 -14.00 10.48 -6.11
CA GLU A 32 -14.10 9.90 -4.78
C GLU A 32 -15.54 9.97 -4.27
N ALA A 33 -16.15 8.80 -4.03
CA ALA A 33 -17.38 8.71 -3.24
C ALA A 33 -17.04 8.85 -1.75
N THR A 34 -17.18 10.06 -1.21
CA THR A 34 -17.18 10.29 0.24
C THR A 34 -18.44 9.68 0.85
N GLY A 35 -18.28 8.62 1.65
CA GLY A 35 -19.35 8.06 2.47
C GLY A 35 -19.73 9.00 3.62
N GLY A 36 -20.91 9.60 3.52
CA GLY A 36 -21.57 10.38 4.57
C GLY A 36 -23.04 10.01 4.67
N ALA A 37 -23.53 9.87 5.91
CA ALA A 37 -24.80 9.27 6.27
C ALA A 37 -26.06 9.92 5.66
N ASN A 38 -27.06 9.06 5.46
CA ASN A 38 -28.39 9.28 4.89
C ASN A 38 -29.28 10.24 5.70
N GLN A 39 -29.91 11.22 5.04
CA GLN A 39 -31.19 11.82 5.43
C GLN A 39 -31.96 12.19 4.15
N GLY A 40 -33.24 11.79 4.12
CA GLY A 40 -34.09 11.81 2.94
C GLY A 40 -34.62 13.18 2.54
N GLY A 41 -35.12 13.23 1.31
CA GLY A 41 -35.86 14.37 0.75
C GLY A 41 -36.16 14.14 -0.72
N ALA A 42 -37.32 13.53 -1.00
CA ALA A 42 -37.84 13.38 -2.36
C ALA A 42 -38.29 14.74 -2.93
N GLY A 43 -37.98 14.97 -4.21
CA GLY A 43 -38.55 16.02 -5.04
C GLY A 43 -38.83 15.46 -6.44
N ALA A 44 -40.10 15.49 -6.85
CA ALA A 44 -40.68 14.81 -8.00
C ALA A 44 -40.77 15.68 -9.27
N GLN A 45 -40.76 15.04 -10.44
CA GLN A 45 -41.53 15.36 -11.66
C GLN A 45 -41.61 14.05 -12.49
N GLY A 46 -42.72 13.58 -13.07
CA GLY A 46 -44.10 14.02 -13.17
C GLY A 46 -44.89 12.99 -14.01
N GLY A 47 -46.22 13.06 -14.01
CA GLY A 47 -47.04 12.53 -15.12
C GLY A 47 -48.02 11.39 -14.82
N SER A 48 -49.25 11.78 -14.50
CA SER A 48 -50.52 11.28 -15.09
C SER A 48 -51.25 10.05 -14.50
N GLY A 49 -52.41 10.36 -13.89
CA GLY A 49 -53.69 9.61 -13.93
C GLY A 49 -53.82 8.41 -12.99
N ASP A 50 -54.94 8.10 -12.34
CA ASP A 50 -56.28 8.67 -12.26
C ASP A 50 -57.01 7.95 -11.08
N ALA A 51 -58.01 8.63 -10.51
CA ALA A 51 -59.16 8.15 -9.72
C ALA A 51 -58.96 7.40 -8.38
N GLY A 52 -59.63 7.89 -7.31
CA GLY A 52 -59.94 7.04 -6.15
C GLY A 52 -60.36 7.64 -4.80
N SER A 53 -61.20 8.68 -4.75
CA SER A 53 -62.20 8.95 -3.68
C SER A 53 -61.86 9.00 -2.17
N GLY A 54 -62.05 10.19 -1.59
CA GLY A 54 -62.73 10.48 -0.29
C GLY A 54 -61.98 10.16 1.01
N GLY A 55 -61.88 11.01 2.03
CA GLY A 55 -62.55 12.27 2.37
C GLY A 55 -62.66 12.37 3.90
N ALA A 56 -62.55 13.60 4.42
CA ALA A 56 -62.66 14.07 5.83
C ALA A 56 -61.43 13.85 6.75
N GLY A 57 -60.94 14.83 7.50
CA GLY A 57 -61.34 16.22 7.70
C GLY A 57 -60.67 16.82 8.96
N ASN A 58 -60.43 18.13 8.91
CA ASN A 58 -60.16 19.09 10.00
C ASN A 58 -58.79 19.13 10.70
N GLY A 59 -58.06 20.24 10.44
CA GLY A 59 -58.00 21.32 11.44
C GLY A 59 -56.63 21.89 11.78
N GLY A 60 -56.37 23.14 11.36
CA GLY A 60 -55.63 24.12 12.17
C GLY A 60 -54.18 24.41 11.78
N SER A 61 -53.98 25.53 11.09
CA SER A 61 -52.69 26.23 10.96
C SER A 61 -52.63 27.39 11.95
N VAL A 62 -51.46 27.63 12.57
CA VAL A 62 -50.97 28.98 12.88
C VAL A 62 -49.43 29.03 12.88
N ASN A 63 -48.91 30.04 12.18
CA ASN A 63 -47.50 30.37 11.93
C ASN A 63 -46.77 30.98 13.15
N GLY A 64 -45.43 30.93 13.13
CA GLY A 64 -44.62 31.92 13.83
C GLY A 64 -43.10 31.70 13.83
N GLY A 65 -42.39 32.30 12.85
CA GLY A 65 -41.16 33.08 13.09
C GLY A 65 -39.78 32.39 13.09
N SER A 66 -38.94 32.76 12.11
CA SER A 66 -37.46 32.64 12.11
C SER A 66 -36.79 33.87 12.76
N ALA A 67 -35.55 33.70 13.26
CA ALA A 67 -34.57 34.78 13.39
C ALA A 67 -33.12 34.28 13.26
N ASN A 68 -32.31 35.07 12.55
CA ASN A 68 -30.90 34.89 12.18
C ASN A 68 -29.90 35.49 13.20
N GLY A 69 -28.62 35.08 13.07
CA GLY A 69 -27.40 35.84 13.45
C GLY A 69 -26.66 35.25 14.66
N GLY A 70 -25.33 35.18 14.76
CA GLY A 70 -24.21 35.71 13.96
C GLY A 70 -22.87 35.35 14.68
N SER A 71 -21.75 35.49 13.97
CA SER A 71 -20.37 35.16 14.37
C SER A 71 -19.71 36.26 15.24
N SER A 72 -18.70 35.92 16.06
CA SER A 72 -17.62 36.88 16.41
C SER A 72 -16.33 36.21 16.97
N ILE A 73 -15.23 36.89 16.66
CA ILE A 73 -13.81 36.69 17.00
C ILE A 73 -13.46 37.52 18.26
N GLY A 74 -12.43 37.15 19.04
CA GLY A 74 -11.65 38.14 19.83
C GLY A 74 -10.80 37.64 21.00
N GLY A 75 -9.46 37.74 20.86
CA GLY A 75 -8.59 38.69 21.59
C GLY A 75 -8.32 38.57 23.10
N THR A 76 -7.05 38.77 23.47
CA THR A 76 -6.41 38.73 24.81
C THR A 76 -6.56 40.03 25.62
N ASP A 77 -6.48 39.95 26.96
CA ASP A 77 -5.57 40.69 27.87
C ASP A 77 -6.07 40.77 29.33
N ALA A 78 -5.11 40.96 30.24
CA ALA A 78 -5.12 40.70 31.68
C ALA A 78 -5.94 41.67 32.57
N VAL A 79 -6.15 41.27 33.84
CA VAL A 79 -5.68 41.93 35.09
C VAL A 79 -6.58 41.55 36.29
N GLY A 80 -5.94 40.95 37.31
CA GLY A 80 -6.01 41.35 38.73
C GLY A 80 -7.30 41.15 39.54
N GLY A 81 -7.27 40.20 40.48
CA GLY A 81 -8.18 40.15 41.63
C GLY A 81 -7.67 39.21 42.72
N SER A 82 -7.22 39.79 43.84
CA SER A 82 -6.49 39.16 44.95
C SER A 82 -7.21 38.03 45.68
N ALA A 83 -6.44 37.00 46.03
CA ALA A 83 -6.75 36.02 47.08
C ALA A 83 -6.08 36.44 48.40
N ASN A 84 -6.85 36.42 49.49
CA ASN A 84 -6.35 36.45 50.87
C ASN A 84 -6.60 35.07 51.50
N GLY A 85 -5.56 34.47 52.07
CA GLY A 85 -5.65 33.22 52.83
C GLY A 85 -4.26 32.71 53.19
N GLY A 86 -3.78 33.11 54.36
CA GLY A 86 -2.40 32.91 54.80
C GLY A 86 -2.03 31.48 55.22
N SER A 87 -0.76 31.18 54.98
CA SER A 87 0.23 30.52 55.84
C SER A 87 -0.26 29.60 56.98
N SER A 88 0.15 28.33 56.97
CA SER A 88 1.32 27.87 57.74
C SER A 88 1.56 26.35 57.63
N THR A 89 2.79 26.04 57.21
CA THR A 89 3.73 24.99 57.66
C THR A 89 3.23 23.70 58.33
N GLY A 90 3.70 22.57 57.78
CA GLY A 90 4.39 21.54 58.57
C GLY A 90 3.90 20.10 58.41
N GLY A 91 4.86 19.18 58.20
CA GLY A 91 4.80 17.86 58.81
C GLY A 91 4.59 16.65 57.90
N ASN A 92 5.60 15.77 57.90
CA ASN A 92 5.63 14.43 57.35
C ASN A 92 4.49 13.50 57.82
N GLY A 93 4.13 12.55 56.93
CA GLY A 93 3.99 11.14 57.29
C GLY A 93 2.57 10.62 57.55
N GLY A 94 2.32 9.41 57.05
CA GLY A 94 1.27 8.54 57.58
C GLY A 94 0.30 7.99 56.54
N SER A 95 0.55 6.74 56.14
CA SER A 95 -0.47 5.85 55.57
C SER A 95 -1.61 5.66 56.56
N GLY A 96 -2.85 5.70 56.07
CA GLY A 96 -4.04 5.36 56.85
C GLY A 96 -5.15 4.88 55.93
N ALA A 97 -5.39 3.56 55.93
CA ALA A 97 -6.59 2.96 55.36
C ALA A 97 -7.80 3.33 56.24
N GLY A 98 -8.92 3.65 55.61
CA GLY A 98 -10.20 3.87 56.27
C GLY A 98 -11.33 3.84 55.25
N GLY A 99 -12.06 2.73 55.20
CA GLY A 99 -13.17 2.53 54.29
C GLY A 99 -14.36 3.43 54.59
N SER A 100 -15.20 3.65 53.58
CA SER A 100 -16.57 4.14 53.76
C SER A 100 -17.52 3.51 52.75
N THR A 101 -18.41 2.69 53.31
CA THR A 101 -19.87 2.63 53.10
C THR A 101 -20.45 2.73 51.68
N ASN A 102 -21.08 1.62 51.29
CA ASN A 102 -22.16 1.52 50.31
C ASN A 102 -23.37 2.41 50.68
N GLY A 103 -24.00 2.98 49.66
CA GLY A 103 -25.37 3.48 49.74
C GLY A 103 -25.85 4.28 48.52
N GLY A 104 -26.54 3.60 47.60
CA GLY A 104 -27.69 4.20 46.87
C GLY A 104 -27.50 4.58 45.40
N SER A 105 -28.00 3.70 44.52
CA SER A 105 -28.16 3.89 43.08
C SER A 105 -29.20 4.95 42.70
N ALA A 106 -28.99 5.61 41.56
CA ALA A 106 -30.05 6.17 40.74
C ALA A 106 -29.80 5.79 39.26
N ASN A 107 -30.82 5.17 38.66
CA ASN A 107 -30.85 4.67 37.28
C ASN A 107 -30.89 5.82 36.26
N GLY A 108 -30.06 5.72 35.23
CA GLY A 108 -30.20 6.45 33.96
C GLY A 108 -29.81 5.49 32.83
N GLY A 109 -30.81 5.10 32.03
CA GLY A 109 -30.68 4.04 31.02
C GLY A 109 -29.69 4.36 29.90
N THR A 110 -28.91 3.35 29.53
CA THR A 110 -28.10 3.33 28.31
C THR A 110 -28.81 2.53 27.23
N ALA A 111 -28.88 3.12 26.04
CA ALA A 111 -29.51 2.55 24.86
C ALA A 111 -28.70 1.37 24.31
N SER A 112 -29.43 0.35 23.89
CA SER A 112 -28.96 -0.89 23.28
C SER A 112 -28.20 -0.64 21.97
N GLY A 113 -26.90 -0.93 21.96
CA GLY A 113 -26.10 -1.19 20.76
C GLY A 113 -25.79 -2.68 20.70
N GLY A 114 -26.11 -3.32 19.57
CA GLY A 114 -26.14 -4.77 19.42
C GLY A 114 -24.79 -5.48 19.64
N SER A 115 -24.86 -6.63 20.31
CA SER A 115 -23.82 -7.65 20.36
C SER A 115 -23.45 -8.15 18.97
N SER A 116 -22.17 -8.12 18.64
CA SER A 116 -21.53 -9.12 17.78
C SER A 116 -20.60 -9.95 18.65
N ASN A 117 -20.83 -11.27 18.65
CA ASN A 117 -20.08 -12.24 19.46
C ASN A 117 -18.58 -12.19 19.13
N GLY A 118 -17.79 -11.69 20.07
CA GLY A 118 -16.35 -11.89 20.11
C GLY A 118 -16.03 -13.31 20.56
N GLY A 119 -15.76 -14.21 19.62
CA GLY A 119 -15.16 -15.50 19.89
C GLY A 119 -13.69 -15.34 20.27
N SER A 120 -13.35 -15.76 21.48
CA SER A 120 -11.97 -15.81 21.99
C SER A 120 -11.17 -16.86 21.23
N ALA A 121 -10.10 -16.47 20.53
CA ALA A 121 -9.12 -17.42 19.99
C ALA A 121 -8.20 -17.88 21.13
N SER A 122 -8.54 -19.01 21.73
CA SER A 122 -7.62 -19.78 22.58
C SER A 122 -6.74 -20.63 21.68
N GLY A 123 -5.43 -20.61 21.90
CA GLY A 123 -4.44 -21.28 21.08
C GLY A 123 -4.72 -22.77 20.86
N GLY A 124 -4.62 -23.19 19.60
CA GLY A 124 -4.57 -24.59 19.19
C GLY A 124 -3.40 -24.78 18.24
N SER A 125 -2.49 -25.69 18.58
CA SER A 125 -1.38 -26.12 17.74
C SER A 125 -1.87 -26.49 16.34
N SER A 126 -1.18 -25.99 15.32
CA SER A 126 -1.32 -26.39 13.93
C SER A 126 -0.91 -27.85 13.78
N THR A 127 -1.89 -28.72 13.55
CA THR A 127 -1.66 -30.00 12.87
C THR A 127 -2.29 -29.86 11.49
N SER A 128 -1.47 -30.04 10.46
CA SER A 128 -1.85 -30.07 9.06
C SER A 128 -2.82 -31.22 8.80
N GLY A 129 -4.13 -30.92 8.72
CA GLY A 129 -5.17 -31.86 8.32
C GLY A 129 -5.42 -31.78 6.81
N GLY A 130 -4.92 -32.76 6.07
CA GLY A 130 -5.23 -32.94 4.65
C GLY A 130 -6.70 -33.37 4.46
N SER A 131 -7.37 -32.74 3.50
CA SER A 131 -8.71 -33.12 3.06
C SER A 131 -8.63 -34.43 2.25
N SER A 132 -9.31 -35.48 2.74
CA SER A 132 -9.40 -36.77 2.08
C SER A 132 -10.47 -36.75 0.98
N GLY A 133 -10.06 -36.47 -0.25
CA GLY A 133 -10.78 -36.90 -1.46
C GLY A 133 -10.30 -38.30 -1.85
N GLN A 134 -11.20 -39.29 -1.82
CA GLN A 134 -10.90 -40.64 -2.32
C GLN A 134 -10.72 -40.59 -3.85
N GLY A 135 -9.51 -40.92 -4.32
CA GLY A 135 -9.20 -41.04 -5.74
C GLY A 135 -7.76 -41.52 -5.98
N GLN A 136 -7.59 -42.85 -6.00
CA GLN A 136 -6.49 -43.63 -6.60
C GLN A 136 -5.02 -43.18 -6.38
N GLY A 137 -4.35 -43.90 -5.47
CA GLY A 137 -3.06 -44.57 -5.72
C GLY A 137 -1.97 -43.83 -6.48
N GLY A 138 -1.46 -42.74 -5.92
CA GLY A 138 -0.14 -42.19 -6.22
C GLY A 138 0.57 -41.93 -4.91
N THR A 139 1.81 -42.39 -4.75
CA THR A 139 2.66 -41.96 -3.64
C THR A 139 2.83 -40.45 -3.76
N SER A 140 2.07 -39.67 -3.00
CA SER A 140 2.30 -38.24 -2.85
C SER A 140 3.72 -38.08 -2.31
N SER A 141 4.67 -37.75 -3.19
CA SER A 141 6.00 -37.37 -2.77
C SER A 141 5.83 -36.15 -1.88
N VAL A 142 5.96 -36.35 -0.57
CA VAL A 142 6.10 -35.28 0.41
C VAL A 142 7.13 -34.32 -0.15
N GLY A 143 6.74 -33.06 -0.39
CA GLY A 143 7.61 -32.09 -1.03
C GLY A 143 8.90 -31.93 -0.20
N PRO A 144 10.05 -31.65 -0.83
CA PRO A 144 11.36 -31.63 -0.15
C PRO A 144 11.43 -30.67 1.05
N CYS A 145 10.54 -29.67 1.11
CA CYS A 145 10.45 -28.68 2.18
C CYS A 145 9.29 -28.91 3.17
N GLN A 146 8.48 -29.95 3.00
CA GLN A 146 7.27 -30.14 3.82
C GLN A 146 7.56 -30.45 5.30
N SER A 147 8.72 -31.05 5.60
CA SER A 147 9.18 -31.33 6.98
C SER A 147 10.23 -30.35 7.48
N VAL A 148 10.57 -29.32 6.71
CA VAL A 148 11.61 -28.34 7.05
C VAL A 148 10.93 -27.11 7.63
N SER A 149 11.34 -26.70 8.84
CA SER A 149 10.91 -25.45 9.46
C SER A 149 12.08 -24.48 9.48
N CYS A 150 11.92 -23.34 8.82
CA CYS A 150 12.92 -22.29 8.75
C CYS A 150 12.54 -21.10 9.65
N GLY A 151 13.54 -20.28 9.99
CA GLY A 151 13.32 -19.05 10.73
C GLY A 151 12.50 -18.01 9.95
N SER A 152 12.06 -16.95 10.64
CA SER A 152 11.20 -15.89 10.07
C SER A 152 11.84 -15.05 8.96
N SER A 153 13.15 -15.21 8.72
CA SER A 153 13.91 -14.52 7.68
C SER A 153 14.60 -15.50 6.73
N GLU A 154 14.08 -16.72 6.69
CA GLU A 154 14.59 -17.84 5.91
C GLU A 154 13.45 -18.49 5.11
N TYR A 155 13.81 -19.14 4.03
CA TYR A 155 12.92 -20.03 3.28
C TYR A 155 13.60 -21.38 3.09
N CYS A 156 12.81 -22.44 2.96
CA CYS A 156 13.36 -23.74 2.56
C CYS A 156 13.57 -23.77 1.04
N ASP A 157 14.79 -24.05 0.62
CA ASP A 157 15.12 -24.26 -0.78
C ASP A 157 14.77 -25.70 -1.19
N PRO A 158 13.87 -25.91 -2.17
CA PRO A 158 13.45 -27.25 -2.56
C PRO A 158 14.55 -28.08 -3.25
N SER A 159 15.66 -27.46 -3.69
CA SER A 159 16.77 -28.16 -4.36
C SER A 159 17.64 -28.98 -3.41
N ASP A 160 17.76 -28.56 -2.15
CA ASP A 160 18.63 -29.18 -1.14
C ASP A 160 17.96 -29.37 0.24
N SER A 161 16.70 -28.96 0.39
CA SER A 161 15.93 -29.01 1.64
C SER A 161 16.59 -28.24 2.79
N GLN A 162 17.37 -27.18 2.49
CA GLN A 162 18.01 -26.35 3.49
C GLN A 162 17.35 -24.98 3.63
N CYS A 163 17.39 -24.42 4.84
CA CYS A 163 16.96 -23.06 5.10
C CYS A 163 18.00 -22.07 4.56
N LYS A 164 17.56 -21.15 3.71
CA LYS A 164 18.36 -20.07 3.12
C LYS A 164 17.76 -18.73 3.47
N CYS A 165 18.61 -17.71 3.61
CA CYS A 165 18.13 -16.36 3.90
C CYS A 165 17.24 -15.83 2.78
N LEU A 166 16.15 -15.16 3.16
CA LEU A 166 15.29 -14.46 2.21
C LEU A 166 16.06 -13.35 1.47
N PRO A 167 15.65 -12.98 0.25
CA PRO A 167 16.25 -11.86 -0.46
C PRO A 167 16.21 -10.58 0.38
N GLY A 168 17.38 -9.98 0.63
CA GLY A 168 17.54 -8.84 1.54
C GLY A 168 18.14 -9.22 2.91
N TRP A 169 18.35 -10.50 3.19
CA TRP A 169 19.07 -10.97 4.37
C TRP A 169 20.36 -11.70 4.00
N THR A 170 21.32 -11.70 4.92
CA THR A 170 22.58 -12.45 4.82
C THR A 170 22.76 -13.38 6.01
N ALA A 171 23.50 -14.47 5.78
CA ALA A 171 23.82 -15.43 6.83
C ALA A 171 24.67 -14.78 7.92
N SER A 172 24.25 -14.95 9.17
CA SER A 172 24.90 -14.47 10.38
C SER A 172 24.96 -15.62 11.38
N GLY A 173 26.02 -16.44 11.30
CA GLY A 173 26.11 -17.67 12.06
C GLY A 173 25.03 -18.68 11.63
N SER A 174 24.15 -19.06 12.57
CA SER A 174 23.03 -19.99 12.32
C SER A 174 21.68 -19.29 12.08
N SER A 175 21.69 -17.98 11.78
CA SER A 175 20.49 -17.20 11.49
C SER A 175 20.72 -16.23 10.34
N CYS A 176 19.66 -15.53 9.92
CA CYS A 176 19.73 -14.51 8.89
C CYS A 176 19.57 -13.11 9.49
N ALA A 177 20.49 -12.21 9.16
CA ALA A 177 20.46 -10.80 9.55
C ALA A 177 20.03 -9.93 8.37
N PRO A 178 19.23 -8.87 8.59
CA PRO A 178 18.80 -7.99 7.51
C PRO A 178 19.98 -7.18 6.97
N ASN A 179 20.06 -7.06 5.64
CA ASN A 179 21.01 -6.17 4.98
C ASN A 179 20.50 -4.74 5.08
N LEU A 180 20.95 -4.01 6.10
CA LEU A 180 20.52 -2.64 6.32
C LEU A 180 21.19 -1.68 5.31
N PRO A 181 20.43 -0.74 4.72
CA PRO A 181 20.95 0.12 3.64
C PRO A 181 21.92 1.20 4.13
N GLY A 182 21.82 1.66 5.37
CA GLY A 182 22.48 2.89 5.79
C GLY A 182 21.83 4.13 5.14
N ASP A 183 22.57 5.23 5.05
CA ASP A 183 22.12 6.47 4.42
C ASP A 183 22.21 6.37 2.88
N PRO A 184 21.10 6.51 2.14
CA PRO A 184 21.09 6.50 0.67
C PRO A 184 22.07 7.49 0.03
N ALA A 185 22.24 8.68 0.63
CA ALA A 185 23.14 9.70 0.09
C ALA A 185 24.61 9.24 0.07
N GLY A 186 24.96 8.23 0.89
CA GLY A 186 26.31 7.65 0.96
C GLY A 186 26.53 6.46 0.01
N HIS A 187 25.52 5.99 -0.72
CA HIS A 187 25.70 4.88 -1.66
C HIS A 187 26.55 5.30 -2.86
N SER A 188 27.50 4.46 -3.25
CA SER A 188 28.26 4.67 -4.48
C SER A 188 27.41 4.34 -5.70
N GLN A 189 27.73 4.92 -6.86
CA GLN A 189 27.09 4.57 -8.13
C GLN A 189 27.12 3.06 -8.40
N GLN A 190 28.26 2.41 -8.12
CA GLN A 190 28.40 0.96 -8.31
C GLN A 190 27.44 0.19 -7.40
N ALA A 191 27.33 0.55 -6.11
CA ALA A 191 26.43 -0.13 -5.19
C ALA A 191 24.95 0.03 -5.61
N VAL A 192 24.57 1.21 -6.10
CA VAL A 192 23.22 1.46 -6.64
C VAL A 192 22.95 0.59 -7.86
N CYS A 193 23.89 0.51 -8.81
CA CYS A 193 23.70 -0.33 -9.99
C CYS A 193 23.73 -1.83 -9.67
N ASP A 194 24.56 -2.27 -8.73
CA ASP A 194 24.57 -3.66 -8.25
C ASP A 194 23.23 -4.01 -7.59
N MET A 195 22.70 -3.12 -6.74
CA MET A 195 21.40 -3.31 -6.10
C MET A 195 20.26 -3.31 -7.13
N TRP A 196 20.29 -2.40 -8.10
CA TRP A 196 19.32 -2.34 -9.18
C TRP A 196 19.32 -3.64 -9.98
N ASN A 197 20.49 -4.08 -10.45
CA ASN A 197 20.65 -5.30 -11.23
C ASN A 197 20.26 -6.55 -10.43
N TRP A 198 20.68 -6.64 -9.16
CA TRP A 198 20.27 -7.72 -8.26
C TRP A 198 18.76 -7.75 -8.08
N GLY A 199 18.14 -6.60 -7.83
CA GLY A 199 16.69 -6.47 -7.72
C GLY A 199 15.94 -6.95 -8.97
N HIS A 200 16.56 -6.83 -10.14
CA HIS A 200 15.98 -7.15 -11.45
C HIS A 200 16.32 -8.55 -11.98
N GLN A 201 17.04 -9.36 -11.22
CA GLN A 201 17.21 -10.77 -11.56
C GLN A 201 15.86 -11.52 -11.49
N ILE A 202 15.67 -12.44 -12.43
CA ILE A 202 14.52 -13.35 -12.52
C ILE A 202 15.08 -14.76 -12.54
N ASP A 203 14.86 -15.50 -11.46
CA ASP A 203 15.38 -16.86 -11.30
C ASP A 203 14.42 -17.88 -11.93
N ASP A 204 13.12 -17.57 -11.98
CA ASP A 204 12.09 -18.37 -12.65
C ASP A 204 11.23 -17.50 -13.56
N ALA A 205 11.45 -17.60 -14.87
CA ALA A 205 10.74 -16.79 -15.85
C ALA A 205 9.24 -17.11 -15.96
N ASN A 206 8.79 -18.28 -15.48
CA ASN A 206 7.39 -18.70 -15.55
C ASN A 206 6.96 -19.32 -14.22
N PRO A 207 6.87 -18.52 -13.14
CA PRO A 207 6.76 -19.05 -11.80
C PRO A 207 5.37 -19.59 -11.45
N TRP A 208 4.37 -19.38 -12.30
CA TRP A 208 3.00 -19.81 -12.03
C TRP A 208 2.67 -21.14 -12.71
N THR A 209 2.10 -22.05 -11.94
CA THR A 209 1.54 -23.32 -12.43
C THR A 209 0.02 -23.32 -12.27
N SER A 210 -0.69 -23.59 -13.37
CA SER A 210 -2.14 -23.62 -13.42
C SER A 210 -2.74 -24.70 -12.52
N GLY A 211 -3.86 -24.37 -11.88
CA GLY A 211 -4.66 -25.33 -11.12
C GLY A 211 -5.59 -26.19 -11.99
N GLY A 212 -6.49 -26.93 -11.34
CA GLY A 212 -7.40 -27.87 -12.00
C GLY A 212 -8.58 -27.23 -12.75
N SER A 213 -8.82 -25.93 -12.55
CA SER A 213 -9.89 -25.18 -13.21
C SER A 213 -9.53 -23.69 -13.37
N GLN A 214 -10.32 -22.94 -14.13
CA GLN A 214 -10.10 -21.50 -14.36
C GLN A 214 -10.19 -20.62 -13.11
N CYS A 215 -10.87 -21.11 -12.06
CA CYS A 215 -11.02 -20.40 -10.77
C CYS A 215 -10.17 -21.03 -9.67
N ASP A 216 -9.32 -22.01 -10.03
CA ASP A 216 -8.30 -22.52 -9.13
C ASP A 216 -7.12 -21.54 -9.16
N PRO A 217 -6.66 -21.02 -8.01
CA PRO A 217 -5.58 -20.03 -7.98
C PRO A 217 -4.23 -20.59 -8.47
N GLY A 218 -4.10 -21.90 -8.58
CA GLY A 218 -2.84 -22.54 -8.93
C GLY A 218 -1.78 -22.38 -7.84
N THR A 219 -0.52 -22.38 -8.26
CA THR A 219 0.64 -22.21 -7.35
C THR A 219 1.69 -21.30 -7.96
N THR A 220 2.42 -20.57 -7.12
CA THR A 220 3.60 -19.78 -7.52
C THR A 220 4.85 -20.44 -6.93
N SER A 221 5.89 -20.62 -7.73
CA SER A 221 7.15 -21.21 -7.31
C SER A 221 7.84 -20.34 -6.26
N ARG A 222 8.65 -20.97 -5.39
CA ARG A 222 9.46 -20.24 -4.40
C ARG A 222 10.44 -19.26 -5.05
N ALA A 223 10.94 -19.60 -6.24
CA ALA A 223 11.79 -18.71 -7.03
C ALA A 223 11.05 -17.44 -7.46
N GLY A 224 9.82 -17.54 -7.99
CA GLY A 224 9.03 -16.35 -8.35
C GLY A 224 8.63 -15.48 -7.14
N LEU A 225 8.35 -16.10 -5.99
CA LEU A 225 8.14 -15.35 -4.74
C LEU A 225 9.43 -14.63 -4.32
N ASN A 226 10.59 -15.28 -4.42
CA ASN A 226 11.89 -14.67 -4.13
C ASN A 226 12.24 -13.54 -5.10
N ASP A 227 11.97 -13.68 -6.39
CA ASP A 227 12.14 -12.62 -7.39
C ASP A 227 11.33 -11.37 -7.00
N THR A 228 10.10 -11.58 -6.51
CA THR A 228 9.19 -10.51 -6.08
C THR A 228 9.70 -9.80 -4.83
N VAL A 229 10.09 -10.55 -3.79
CA VAL A 229 10.66 -9.99 -2.55
C VAL A 229 11.99 -9.30 -2.84
N ARG A 230 12.82 -9.86 -3.72
CA ARG A 230 14.10 -9.27 -4.17
C ARG A 230 13.87 -7.91 -4.80
N ARG A 231 12.93 -7.78 -5.74
CA ARG A 231 12.59 -6.49 -6.35
C ARG A 231 12.08 -5.49 -5.32
N LEU A 232 11.15 -5.92 -4.45
CA LEU A 232 10.60 -5.09 -3.38
C LEU A 232 11.70 -4.55 -2.45
N ASN A 233 12.61 -5.42 -2.04
CA ASN A 233 13.69 -5.06 -1.12
C ASN A 233 14.78 -4.23 -1.78
N ALA A 234 15.03 -4.38 -3.09
CA ALA A 234 15.92 -3.48 -3.82
C ALA A 234 15.38 -2.03 -3.81
N PHE A 235 14.09 -1.83 -4.06
CA PHE A 235 13.48 -0.50 -3.98
C PHE A 235 13.52 0.09 -2.56
N ARG A 236 13.24 -0.74 -1.54
CA ARG A 236 13.32 -0.30 -0.14
C ARG A 236 14.75 0.07 0.27
N TRP A 237 15.74 -0.71 -0.16
CA TRP A 237 17.15 -0.43 0.11
C TRP A 237 17.59 0.91 -0.48
N LEU A 238 17.19 1.20 -1.73
CA LEU A 238 17.52 2.45 -2.41
C LEU A 238 17.08 3.69 -1.63
N ILE A 239 15.95 3.63 -0.92
CA ILE A 239 15.41 4.75 -0.14
C ILE A 239 15.76 4.69 1.35
N GLY A 240 16.67 3.79 1.76
CA GLY A 240 17.15 3.71 3.14
C GLY A 240 16.26 2.92 4.10
N LEU A 241 15.35 2.10 3.58
CA LEU A 241 14.49 1.22 4.38
C LEU A 241 15.01 -0.21 4.47
N GLY A 242 14.76 -0.86 5.60
CA GLY A 242 15.06 -2.28 5.80
C GLY A 242 14.19 -3.20 4.94
N PRO A 243 14.65 -4.42 4.67
CA PRO A 243 13.93 -5.38 3.84
C PRO A 243 12.65 -5.89 4.53
N SER A 244 11.67 -6.33 3.74
CA SER A 244 10.50 -7.08 4.20
C SER A 244 10.52 -8.52 3.67
N ALA A 245 10.02 -9.45 4.49
CA ALA A 245 9.89 -10.86 4.16
C ALA A 245 8.56 -11.11 3.42
N ASP A 246 8.35 -12.30 2.91
CA ASP A 246 7.01 -12.79 2.60
C ASP A 246 6.47 -13.70 3.72
N SER A 247 5.19 -14.02 3.66
CA SER A 247 4.49 -14.86 4.63
C SER A 247 3.71 -15.96 3.91
N ASP A 248 3.99 -17.22 4.22
CA ASP A 248 3.31 -18.37 3.59
C ASP A 248 1.78 -18.29 3.73
N SER A 249 1.28 -17.91 4.91
CA SER A 249 -0.16 -17.76 5.12
C SER A 249 -0.75 -16.60 4.31
N ALA A 250 0.00 -15.52 4.15
CA ALA A 250 -0.45 -14.38 3.35
C ALA A 250 -0.31 -14.64 1.84
N ASN A 251 0.67 -15.43 1.41
CA ASN A 251 0.81 -15.91 0.03
C ASN A 251 -0.37 -16.81 -0.36
N GLU A 252 -0.82 -17.67 0.57
CA GLU A 252 -2.01 -18.49 0.39
C GLU A 252 -3.27 -17.64 0.17
N THR A 253 -3.49 -16.59 0.95
CA THR A 253 -4.58 -15.63 0.68
C THR A 253 -4.34 -14.86 -0.63
N GLY A 254 -3.09 -14.49 -0.90
CA GLY A 254 -2.68 -13.76 -2.09
C GLY A 254 -3.05 -14.50 -3.37
N ARG A 255 -2.84 -15.81 -3.46
CA ARG A 255 -3.18 -16.56 -4.69
C ARG A 255 -4.68 -16.55 -5.01
N TRP A 256 -5.55 -16.60 -4.00
CA TRP A 256 -7.00 -16.43 -4.17
C TRP A 256 -7.36 -15.01 -4.61
N CYS A 257 -6.67 -14.01 -4.07
CA CYS A 257 -6.81 -12.64 -4.56
C CYS A 257 -6.41 -12.52 -6.03
N ALA A 258 -5.29 -13.10 -6.44
CA ALA A 258 -4.77 -12.94 -7.79
C ALA A 258 -5.71 -13.53 -8.87
N VAL A 259 -6.33 -14.68 -8.61
CA VAL A 259 -7.34 -15.24 -9.54
C VAL A 259 -8.61 -14.40 -9.57
N VAL A 260 -9.07 -13.83 -8.44
CA VAL A 260 -10.21 -12.90 -8.46
C VAL A 260 -9.85 -11.63 -9.22
N ALA A 261 -8.69 -11.04 -8.96
CA ALA A 261 -8.23 -9.82 -9.62
C ALA A 261 -8.06 -10.02 -11.14
N SER A 262 -7.45 -11.14 -11.59
CA SER A 262 -7.19 -11.40 -13.01
C SER A 262 -8.46 -11.49 -13.86
N TRP A 263 -9.55 -12.00 -13.29
CA TRP A 263 -10.84 -12.11 -13.96
C TRP A 263 -11.71 -10.87 -13.82
N ASN A 264 -11.43 -9.98 -12.86
CA ASN A 264 -12.25 -8.81 -12.57
C ASN A 264 -11.41 -7.52 -12.50
N PRO A 265 -10.74 -7.14 -13.60
CA PRO A 265 -9.92 -5.92 -13.63
C PRO A 265 -10.76 -4.63 -13.63
N PRO A 266 -10.13 -3.45 -13.47
CA PRO A 266 -10.82 -2.16 -13.52
C PRO A 266 -11.71 -2.04 -14.77
N GLY A 267 -12.92 -1.51 -14.57
CA GLY A 267 -13.93 -1.38 -15.63
C GLY A 267 -14.79 -2.62 -15.87
N THR A 268 -14.46 -3.78 -15.28
CA THR A 268 -15.32 -4.98 -15.33
C THR A 268 -16.17 -5.18 -14.06
N VAL A 269 -15.70 -4.62 -12.94
CA VAL A 269 -16.40 -4.54 -11.66
C VAL A 269 -16.34 -3.10 -11.13
N PRO A 270 -17.26 -2.69 -10.24
CA PRO A 270 -17.26 -1.33 -9.68
C PRO A 270 -16.00 -1.00 -8.88
N ASP A 271 -15.50 -1.98 -8.12
CA ASP A 271 -14.31 -1.85 -7.28
C ASP A 271 -13.55 -3.19 -7.24
N PRO A 272 -12.35 -3.29 -7.84
CA PRO A 272 -11.53 -4.49 -7.78
C PRO A 272 -10.97 -4.82 -6.38
N HIS A 273 -10.90 -3.87 -5.44
CA HIS A 273 -10.52 -4.15 -4.05
C HIS A 273 -11.68 -4.78 -3.26
N HIS A 274 -12.92 -4.48 -3.66
CA HIS A 274 -14.15 -5.00 -3.07
C HIS A 274 -15.05 -5.65 -4.13
N PRO A 275 -14.59 -6.75 -4.78
CA PRO A 275 -15.35 -7.38 -5.84
C PRO A 275 -16.71 -7.88 -5.32
N PRO A 276 -17.81 -7.68 -6.07
CA PRO A 276 -19.12 -8.16 -5.66
C PRO A 276 -19.19 -9.69 -5.69
N THR A 277 -20.12 -10.28 -4.94
CA THR A 277 -20.25 -11.75 -4.84
C THR A 277 -20.61 -12.46 -6.15
N ASN A 278 -21.04 -11.71 -7.17
CA ASN A 278 -21.31 -12.21 -8.52
C ASN A 278 -20.11 -12.03 -9.47
N ALA A 279 -18.98 -11.50 -9.01
CA ALA A 279 -17.75 -11.39 -9.78
C ALA A 279 -17.23 -12.78 -10.20
N THR A 280 -16.54 -12.84 -11.33
CA THR A 280 -16.02 -14.13 -11.86
C THR A 280 -14.98 -14.69 -10.91
N CYS A 281 -15.05 -15.99 -10.60
CA CYS A 281 -14.15 -16.65 -9.65
C CYS A 281 -14.15 -16.07 -8.22
N TYR A 282 -15.18 -15.28 -7.85
CA TYR A 282 -15.32 -14.75 -6.50
C TYR A 282 -15.27 -15.85 -5.43
N THR A 283 -14.51 -15.59 -4.37
CA THR A 283 -14.47 -16.36 -3.12
C THR A 283 -14.35 -15.40 -1.95
N ALA A 284 -14.71 -15.84 -0.73
CA ALA A 284 -14.53 -15.02 0.47
C ALA A 284 -13.04 -14.76 0.76
N GLU A 285 -12.20 -15.76 0.50
CA GLU A 285 -10.75 -15.70 0.61
C GLU A 285 -10.15 -14.71 -0.40
N GLY A 286 -10.65 -14.72 -1.64
CA GLY A 286 -10.26 -13.75 -2.67
C GLY A 286 -10.59 -12.32 -2.27
N LEU A 287 -11.81 -12.06 -1.75
CA LEU A 287 -12.19 -10.75 -1.21
C LEU A 287 -11.30 -10.31 -0.04
N ALA A 288 -10.96 -11.23 0.87
CA ALA A 288 -10.06 -10.94 1.98
C ALA A 288 -8.67 -10.50 1.50
N GLY A 289 -8.18 -11.09 0.41
CA GLY A 289 -6.92 -10.68 -0.19
C GLY A 289 -7.01 -9.39 -1.01
N THR A 290 -8.05 -9.17 -1.81
CA THR A 290 -8.17 -7.93 -2.63
C THR A 290 -8.30 -6.68 -1.78
N SER A 291 -8.97 -6.81 -0.63
CA SER A 291 -9.21 -5.69 0.31
C SER A 291 -7.99 -5.29 1.14
N THR A 292 -6.88 -6.05 1.08
CA THR A 292 -5.68 -5.81 1.89
C THR A 292 -4.40 -5.70 1.05
N SER A 293 -4.53 -5.73 -0.28
CA SER A 293 -3.42 -5.82 -1.21
C SER A 293 -3.33 -4.62 -2.14
N ASN A 294 -2.12 -4.30 -2.56
CA ASN A 294 -1.90 -3.60 -3.83
C ASN A 294 -2.25 -4.56 -4.98
N LEU A 295 -2.96 -4.07 -6.01
CA LEU A 295 -3.43 -4.87 -7.14
C LEU A 295 -2.79 -4.39 -8.45
N ALA A 296 -2.19 -5.30 -9.21
CA ALA A 296 -1.61 -5.03 -10.51
C ALA A 296 -2.18 -5.99 -11.56
N TRP A 297 -2.23 -5.52 -12.81
CA TRP A 297 -2.70 -6.30 -13.97
C TRP A 297 -1.68 -6.21 -15.10
N GLY A 298 -1.56 -7.28 -15.89
CA GLY A 298 -0.62 -7.33 -17.00
C GLY A 298 0.88 -7.34 -16.65
N PRO A 299 1.38 -7.69 -15.43
CA PRO A 299 2.81 -7.56 -15.14
C PRO A 299 3.71 -8.56 -15.91
N ASN A 300 3.14 -9.62 -16.49
CA ASN A 300 3.79 -10.79 -17.11
C ASN A 300 4.72 -11.60 -16.17
N HIS A 301 5.00 -11.10 -14.97
CA HIS A 301 5.79 -11.74 -13.93
C HIS A 301 5.54 -11.02 -12.60
N PRO A 302 5.46 -11.69 -11.44
CA PRO A 302 5.13 -11.02 -10.19
C PRO A 302 6.16 -9.96 -9.74
N ALA A 303 7.45 -10.20 -9.97
CA ALA A 303 8.48 -9.18 -9.70
C ALA A 303 8.24 -7.86 -10.49
N ASN A 304 7.68 -7.91 -11.70
CA ASN A 304 7.42 -6.72 -12.50
C ASN A 304 6.23 -5.89 -11.95
N ALA A 305 5.30 -6.52 -11.22
CA ALA A 305 4.22 -5.79 -10.56
C ALA A 305 4.77 -4.81 -9.51
N ILE A 306 5.91 -5.14 -8.89
CA ILE A 306 6.58 -4.22 -7.96
C ILE A 306 7.02 -2.94 -8.68
N ASP A 307 7.53 -3.01 -9.91
CA ASP A 307 7.82 -1.81 -10.70
C ASP A 307 6.57 -0.99 -10.97
N GLN A 308 5.45 -1.65 -11.28
CA GLN A 308 4.17 -0.97 -11.49
C GLN A 308 3.72 -0.24 -10.22
N PHE A 309 3.81 -0.90 -9.06
CA PHE A 309 3.45 -0.30 -7.77
C PHE A 309 4.37 0.87 -7.40
N ILE A 310 5.67 0.78 -7.68
CA ILE A 310 6.58 1.90 -7.41
C ILE A 310 6.40 3.01 -8.44
N ARG A 311 6.26 2.72 -9.73
CA ARG A 311 5.97 3.73 -10.77
C ARG A 311 4.66 4.44 -10.48
N ASP A 312 3.64 3.68 -10.08
CA ASP A 312 2.29 4.10 -9.70
C ASP A 312 1.58 4.96 -10.75
N SER A 313 1.82 4.63 -12.03
CA SER A 313 1.16 5.30 -13.16
C SER A 313 -0.35 5.12 -13.09
N GLY A 314 -1.09 6.20 -13.31
CA GLY A 314 -2.55 6.18 -13.24
C GLY A 314 -3.14 6.18 -11.82
N THR A 315 -2.31 6.30 -10.78
CA THR A 315 -2.75 6.32 -9.38
C THR A 315 -2.38 7.66 -8.71
N PRO A 316 -3.27 8.68 -8.74
CA PRO A 316 -2.96 10.00 -8.19
C PRO A 316 -2.57 9.99 -6.70
N SER A 317 -3.07 9.03 -5.92
CA SER A 317 -2.79 8.89 -4.49
C SER A 317 -1.39 8.38 -4.15
N LEU A 318 -0.66 7.85 -5.14
CA LEU A 318 0.57 7.06 -4.99
C LEU A 318 0.44 5.95 -3.93
N GLY A 319 -0.77 5.39 -3.78
CA GLY A 319 -1.11 4.50 -2.68
C GLY A 319 -0.27 3.23 -2.63
N HIS A 320 0.00 2.62 -3.79
CA HIS A 320 0.76 1.38 -3.87
C HIS A 320 2.21 1.60 -3.43
N ARG A 321 2.84 2.67 -3.93
CA ARG A 321 4.19 3.07 -3.53
C ARG A 321 4.27 3.39 -2.05
N ARG A 322 3.30 4.11 -1.51
CA ARG A 322 3.27 4.53 -0.10
C ARG A 322 3.18 3.34 0.86
N TRP A 323 2.45 2.28 0.49
CA TRP A 323 2.45 1.03 1.25
C TRP A 323 3.81 0.34 1.21
N ILE A 324 4.44 0.22 0.03
CA ILE A 324 5.76 -0.43 -0.11
C ILE A 324 6.86 0.37 0.61
N PHE A 325 6.77 1.71 0.63
CA PHE A 325 7.71 2.60 1.31
C PHE A 325 7.32 2.89 2.77
N ASN A 326 6.34 2.18 3.31
CA ASN A 326 5.99 2.28 4.72
C ASN A 326 7.14 1.70 5.56
N PRO A 327 7.79 2.46 6.47
CA PRO A 327 8.90 1.92 7.26
C PRO A 327 8.54 0.64 8.03
N PRO A 328 7.39 0.55 8.74
CA PRO A 328 7.02 -0.68 9.45
C PRO A 328 6.35 -1.74 8.56
N LEU A 329 6.52 -1.73 7.22
CA LEU A 329 5.99 -2.77 6.33
C LEU A 329 6.43 -4.15 6.81
N GLY A 330 5.48 -4.92 7.35
CA GLY A 330 5.69 -6.29 7.79
C GLY A 330 5.75 -7.26 6.61
N PRO A 331 5.82 -8.58 6.90
CA PRO A 331 5.84 -9.59 5.86
C PRO A 331 4.68 -9.42 4.88
N VAL A 332 4.99 -9.41 3.59
CA VAL A 332 4.01 -9.28 2.51
C VAL A 332 3.39 -10.64 2.18
N GLY A 333 2.19 -10.62 1.60
CA GLY A 333 1.61 -11.78 0.93
C GLY A 333 1.66 -11.58 -0.57
N ILE A 334 2.16 -12.55 -1.31
CA ILE A 334 2.32 -12.47 -2.76
C ILE A 334 1.38 -13.50 -3.41
N GLY A 335 0.47 -12.99 -4.23
CA GLY A 335 -0.36 -13.79 -5.11
C GLY A 335 -0.08 -13.44 -6.56
N TYR A 336 0.03 -14.45 -7.41
CA TYR A 336 0.17 -14.27 -8.85
C TYR A 336 -0.68 -15.31 -9.58
N TYR A 337 -1.36 -14.87 -10.63
CA TYR A 337 -2.16 -15.72 -11.49
C TYR A 337 -1.89 -15.32 -12.94
N ALA A 338 -1.35 -16.26 -13.73
CA ALA A 338 -1.02 -16.01 -15.14
C ALA A 338 -2.17 -16.42 -16.06
N GLY A 339 -2.70 -15.45 -16.80
CA GLY A 339 -3.93 -15.59 -17.58
C GLY A 339 -5.13 -14.98 -16.86
N GLY A 340 -6.32 -14.99 -17.47
CA GLY A 340 -7.51 -14.33 -16.92
C GLY A 340 -8.24 -13.53 -17.99
N GLY A 341 -8.86 -12.43 -17.56
CA GLY A 341 -9.67 -11.56 -18.40
C GLY A 341 -8.85 -10.66 -19.33
N GLN A 342 -9.31 -9.42 -19.51
CA GLN A 342 -8.82 -8.47 -20.51
C GLN A 342 -7.30 -8.23 -20.49
N TYR A 343 -6.68 -8.23 -19.30
CA TYR A 343 -5.27 -7.90 -19.13
C TYR A 343 -4.37 -9.13 -18.98
N GLY A 344 -4.92 -10.34 -19.13
CA GLY A 344 -4.19 -11.56 -18.85
C GLY A 344 -3.99 -11.71 -17.35
N ASP A 345 -2.76 -11.51 -16.88
CA ASP A 345 -2.34 -11.83 -15.53
C ASP A 345 -2.62 -10.73 -14.49
N ALA A 346 -2.60 -11.12 -13.21
CA ALA A 346 -2.70 -10.18 -12.10
C ALA A 346 -1.82 -10.58 -10.91
N GLN A 347 -1.44 -9.58 -10.13
CA GLN A 347 -0.78 -9.76 -8.84
C GLN A 347 -1.56 -9.07 -7.73
N CYS A 348 -1.60 -9.74 -6.58
CA CYS A 348 -1.92 -9.15 -5.30
C CYS A 348 -0.69 -9.14 -4.39
N LEU A 349 -0.37 -7.97 -3.82
CA LEU A 349 0.66 -7.82 -2.80
C LEU A 349 0.00 -7.33 -1.50
N ALA A 350 -0.20 -8.22 -0.53
CA ALA A 350 -0.75 -7.87 0.78
C ALA A 350 0.26 -7.00 1.54
N VAL A 351 -0.17 -5.80 1.97
CA VAL A 351 0.73 -4.74 2.47
C VAL A 351 0.32 -4.16 3.82
N PHE A 352 -0.77 -4.66 4.43
CA PHE A 352 -1.29 -4.10 5.68
C PHE A 352 -0.60 -4.65 6.94
N ALA A 353 0.24 -5.67 6.82
CA ALA A 353 1.08 -6.11 7.93
C ALA A 353 2.01 -4.96 8.35
N SER A 354 2.04 -4.65 9.65
CA SER A 354 2.81 -3.52 10.20
C SER A 354 3.79 -3.96 11.29
N SER A 355 4.55 -5.01 11.03
CA SER A 355 5.55 -5.61 11.94
C SER A 355 6.99 -5.50 11.44
N GLY A 356 7.22 -4.71 10.38
CA GLY A 356 8.54 -4.52 9.78
C GLY A 356 9.53 -3.91 10.76
N GLY A 357 10.71 -4.52 10.86
CA GLY A 357 11.86 -3.97 11.57
C GLY A 357 12.78 -3.16 10.65
N GLY A 358 13.77 -2.47 11.24
CA GLY A 358 14.80 -1.74 10.50
C GLY A 358 14.70 -0.22 10.64
N PRO A 359 15.44 0.53 9.81
CA PRO A 359 15.45 1.99 9.84
C PRO A 359 14.06 2.58 9.62
N SER A 360 13.72 3.58 10.44
CA SER A 360 12.53 4.41 10.30
C SER A 360 12.96 5.88 10.22
N PRO A 361 13.53 6.30 9.07
CA PRO A 361 13.98 7.68 8.89
C PRO A 361 12.79 8.64 8.97
N ASP A 362 13.06 9.89 9.32
CA ASP A 362 12.00 10.91 9.43
C ASP A 362 11.36 11.23 8.09
N TRP A 363 12.10 11.02 7.01
CA TRP A 363 11.66 11.17 5.64
C TRP A 363 12.29 10.15 4.71
N VAL A 364 11.64 9.91 3.58
CA VAL A 364 12.19 9.20 2.41
C VAL A 364 11.75 9.92 1.14
N SER A 365 12.50 9.75 0.05
CA SER A 365 12.15 10.32 -1.24
C SER A 365 12.24 9.30 -2.37
N TRP A 366 11.52 9.58 -3.45
CA TRP A 366 11.68 8.91 -4.72
C TRP A 366 11.77 9.97 -5.82
N PRO A 367 12.87 10.04 -6.59
CA PRO A 367 14.11 9.25 -6.49
C PRO A 367 14.81 9.36 -5.12
N PRO A 368 15.64 8.38 -4.74
CA PRO A 368 16.39 8.42 -3.49
C PRO A 368 17.48 9.51 -3.52
N PRO A 369 17.93 10.00 -2.34
CA PRO A 369 19.13 10.83 -2.26
C PRO A 369 20.36 10.13 -2.83
N GLY A 370 21.21 10.86 -3.52
CA GLY A 370 22.42 10.33 -4.17
C GLY A 370 22.14 9.75 -5.55
N TYR A 371 22.82 8.65 -5.89
CA TYR A 371 22.71 8.03 -7.21
C TYR A 371 21.40 7.24 -7.37
N ALA A 372 20.80 7.31 -8.56
CA ALA A 372 19.65 6.47 -8.92
C ALA A 372 19.60 6.15 -10.43
N PRO A 373 19.06 5.00 -10.84
CA PRO A 373 18.95 4.65 -12.26
C PRO A 373 18.12 5.66 -13.04
N LEU A 374 18.59 6.08 -14.22
CA LEU A 374 17.94 7.10 -15.05
C LEU A 374 16.45 6.83 -15.30
N SER A 375 16.07 5.55 -15.45
CA SER A 375 14.69 5.13 -15.71
C SER A 375 13.70 5.62 -14.64
N VAL A 376 14.11 5.70 -13.37
CA VAL A 376 13.22 6.12 -12.28
C VAL A 376 12.94 7.62 -12.30
N PHE A 377 13.80 8.40 -12.95
CA PHE A 377 13.60 9.85 -13.09
C PHE A 377 12.47 10.19 -14.05
N ALA A 378 12.04 9.27 -14.92
CA ALA A 378 10.85 9.46 -15.75
C ALA A 378 9.53 9.31 -14.97
N TRP A 379 9.56 8.71 -13.78
CA TRP A 379 8.35 8.44 -12.99
C TRP A 379 7.94 9.68 -12.18
N THR A 380 6.72 9.65 -11.62
CA THR A 380 6.27 10.65 -10.64
C THR A 380 7.18 10.61 -9.43
N TRP A 381 7.71 11.76 -9.02
CA TRP A 381 8.55 11.86 -7.83
C TRP A 381 7.66 11.96 -6.59
N SER A 382 8.19 11.62 -5.41
CA SER A 382 7.46 11.72 -4.16
C SER A 382 8.39 12.02 -2.99
N PHE A 383 7.93 12.83 -2.04
CA PHE A 383 8.62 13.06 -0.78
C PHE A 383 7.67 12.69 0.36
N HIS A 384 8.20 11.93 1.33
CA HIS A 384 7.43 11.36 2.43
C HIS A 384 8.05 11.80 3.74
N HIS A 385 7.26 12.19 4.74
CA HIS A 385 7.75 12.61 6.05
C HIS A 385 6.80 12.15 7.17
N LYS A 386 7.34 11.95 8.39
CA LYS A 386 6.53 11.67 9.59
C LYS A 386 5.60 12.83 9.99
N ASN A 387 5.92 14.06 9.59
CA ASN A 387 5.20 15.27 9.95
C ASN A 387 4.27 15.69 8.81
N SER A 388 3.30 16.53 9.11
CA SER A 388 2.43 17.12 8.09
C SER A 388 3.26 17.86 7.03
N LEU A 389 2.96 17.59 5.75
CA LEU A 389 3.50 18.31 4.60
C LEU A 389 2.54 19.43 4.12
N SER A 390 1.58 19.84 4.94
CA SER A 390 0.71 20.98 4.64
C SER A 390 1.56 22.24 4.47
N GLY A 391 1.40 22.92 3.33
CA GLY A 391 2.20 24.11 2.98
C GLY A 391 3.59 23.79 2.42
N ALA A 392 3.94 22.52 2.24
CA ALA A 392 5.23 22.14 1.66
C ALA A 392 5.39 22.71 0.25
N SER A 393 6.56 23.29 -0.03
CA SER A 393 7.00 23.68 -1.36
C SER A 393 8.25 22.89 -1.74
N VAL A 394 8.45 22.67 -3.05
CA VAL A 394 9.61 21.97 -3.59
C VAL A 394 10.25 22.84 -4.67
N SER A 395 11.55 23.03 -4.58
CA SER A 395 12.38 23.57 -5.65
C SER A 395 13.42 22.54 -6.07
N VAL A 396 13.71 22.48 -7.37
CA VAL A 396 14.75 21.63 -7.94
C VAL A 396 15.70 22.50 -8.73
N THR A 397 16.99 22.41 -8.46
CA THR A 397 18.03 23.19 -9.17
C THR A 397 19.03 22.23 -9.78
N ARG A 398 19.38 22.42 -11.05
CA ARG A 398 20.50 21.70 -11.68
C ARG A 398 21.81 22.35 -11.28
N ASP A 399 22.71 21.58 -10.69
CA ASP A 399 23.91 22.12 -10.04
C ASP A 399 24.95 22.66 -11.05
N SER A 400 25.00 22.12 -12.27
CA SER A 400 26.01 22.47 -13.28
C SER A 400 25.90 23.90 -13.80
N ASP A 401 24.69 24.46 -13.86
CA ASP A 401 24.42 25.81 -14.37
C ASP A 401 23.50 26.65 -13.48
N GLY A 402 23.07 26.11 -12.33
CA GLY A 402 22.16 26.79 -11.40
C GLY A 402 20.76 26.98 -11.95
N MET A 403 20.39 26.25 -13.02
CA MET A 403 19.07 26.38 -13.65
C MET A 403 17.98 25.87 -12.70
N ASP A 404 16.95 26.69 -12.49
CA ASP A 404 15.72 26.25 -11.85
C ASP A 404 15.00 25.25 -12.76
N MET A 405 14.60 24.12 -12.18
CA MET A 405 13.98 23.00 -12.87
C MET A 405 12.53 22.88 -12.37
N PRO A 406 11.56 23.53 -13.04
CA PRO A 406 10.21 23.68 -12.48
C PRO A 406 9.53 22.36 -12.20
N VAL A 407 8.83 22.29 -11.07
CA VAL A 407 8.04 21.13 -10.66
C VAL A 407 6.64 21.57 -10.21
N THR A 408 5.68 20.66 -10.29
CA THR A 408 4.35 20.82 -9.68
C THR A 408 4.27 19.91 -8.46
N VAL A 409 3.82 20.47 -7.34
CA VAL A 409 3.68 19.75 -6.07
C VAL A 409 2.20 19.54 -5.79
N THR A 410 1.82 18.30 -5.48
CA THR A 410 0.45 17.96 -5.09
C THR A 410 0.47 17.29 -3.71
N PRO A 411 -0.15 17.92 -2.70
CA PRO A 411 -0.37 17.28 -1.41
C PRO A 411 -1.26 16.05 -1.54
N LEU A 412 -0.84 14.94 -0.95
CA LEU A 412 -1.63 13.71 -0.96
C LEU A 412 -2.31 13.50 0.39
N THR A 413 -3.56 13.05 0.34
CA THR A 413 -4.34 12.72 1.53
C THR A 413 -3.76 11.50 2.27
N GLY A 414 -4.15 11.34 3.53
CA GLY A 414 -3.78 10.16 4.33
C GLY A 414 -4.43 8.86 3.81
N GLY A 415 -4.24 7.76 4.54
CA GLY A 415 -4.89 6.47 4.24
C GLY A 415 -3.96 5.39 3.67
N TYR A 416 -2.72 5.74 3.31
CA TYR A 416 -1.73 4.80 2.78
C TYR A 416 -0.40 4.96 3.52
N GLY A 417 0.05 3.90 4.19
CA GLY A 417 1.25 3.91 5.03
C GLY A 417 1.18 4.92 6.19
N SER A 418 2.28 5.02 6.95
CA SER A 418 2.36 5.92 8.12
C SER A 418 2.84 7.33 7.77
N LEU A 419 3.55 7.51 6.65
CA LEU A 419 4.15 8.78 6.25
C LEU A 419 3.15 9.69 5.52
N LYS A 420 3.33 10.99 5.68
CA LYS A 420 2.63 12.02 4.89
C LYS A 420 3.41 12.25 3.61
N THR A 421 2.72 12.42 2.49
CA THR A 421 3.36 12.39 1.18
C THR A 421 2.91 13.57 0.32
N ILE A 422 3.84 14.13 -0.45
CA ILE A 422 3.56 14.98 -1.60
C ILE A 422 4.01 14.24 -2.87
N SER A 423 3.25 14.33 -3.95
CA SER A 423 3.72 13.97 -5.29
C SER A 423 4.35 15.19 -5.96
N ILE A 424 5.34 14.93 -6.79
CA ILE A 424 6.11 15.94 -7.51
C ILE A 424 6.15 15.53 -8.98
N THR A 425 5.55 16.32 -9.86
CA THR A 425 5.56 16.11 -11.31
C THR A 425 6.38 17.20 -12.01
N LYS A 426 6.83 16.90 -13.22
CA LYS A 426 7.77 17.75 -13.98
C LYS A 426 7.59 17.55 -15.48
N SER A 427 7.95 18.57 -16.26
CA SER A 427 7.91 18.54 -17.73
C SER A 427 9.29 18.38 -18.38
N TRP A 428 10.36 18.41 -17.58
CA TRP A 428 11.73 18.26 -18.04
C TRP A 428 12.28 16.84 -17.80
N THR A 429 13.32 16.47 -18.55
CA THR A 429 13.99 15.18 -18.45
C THR A 429 15.32 15.32 -17.70
N ALA A 430 15.56 14.40 -16.77
CA ALA A 430 16.84 14.33 -16.08
C ALA A 430 17.91 13.76 -17.02
N SER A 431 19.16 14.21 -16.87
CA SER A 431 20.30 13.76 -17.68
C SER A 431 21.32 13.01 -16.82
N VAL A 432 21.93 11.97 -17.41
CA VAL A 432 22.98 11.19 -16.73
C VAL A 432 24.16 12.08 -16.36
N GLY A 433 24.65 11.94 -15.14
CA GLY A 433 25.82 12.69 -14.64
C GLY A 433 25.51 14.12 -14.18
N GLU A 434 24.30 14.63 -14.42
CA GLU A 434 23.84 15.87 -13.78
C GLU A 434 23.50 15.62 -12.31
N THR A 435 23.70 16.65 -11.49
CA THR A 435 23.20 16.64 -10.10
C THR A 435 22.07 17.64 -9.98
N TYR A 436 20.98 17.21 -9.36
CA TYR A 436 19.84 18.06 -9.06
C TYR A 436 19.67 18.19 -7.55
N THR A 437 19.83 19.41 -7.03
CA THR A 437 19.54 19.72 -5.65
C THR A 437 18.03 19.94 -5.48
N VAL A 438 17.41 19.13 -4.62
CA VAL A 438 16.00 19.22 -4.24
C VAL A 438 15.91 19.83 -2.84
N ALA A 439 15.12 20.89 -2.70
CA ALA A 439 14.79 21.48 -1.40
C ALA A 439 13.29 21.41 -1.14
N VAL A 440 12.91 20.82 -0.01
CA VAL A 440 11.54 20.74 0.48
C VAL A 440 11.43 21.65 1.70
N THR A 441 10.57 22.67 1.64
CA THR A 441 10.46 23.70 2.68
C THR A 441 8.99 24.00 3.00
N GLY A 442 8.73 24.88 3.98
CA GLY A 442 7.36 25.36 4.24
C GLY A 442 6.46 24.42 5.05
N PHE A 443 6.99 23.32 5.58
CA PHE A 443 6.24 22.35 6.39
C PHE A 443 6.79 22.21 7.81
N SER A 444 6.03 21.58 8.71
CA SER A 444 6.32 21.58 10.15
C SER A 444 7.50 20.71 10.59
N GLY A 445 8.08 19.90 9.70
CA GLY A 445 9.30 19.13 9.97
C GLY A 445 10.60 19.88 9.71
N GLY A 446 10.53 21.13 9.25
CA GLY A 446 11.72 21.91 8.91
C GLY A 446 12.23 21.61 7.49
N PRO A 447 13.12 22.45 6.94
CA PRO A 447 13.60 22.29 5.58
C PRO A 447 14.45 21.01 5.44
N VAL A 448 14.24 20.30 4.33
CA VAL A 448 15.05 19.14 3.93
C VAL A 448 15.66 19.43 2.57
N THR A 449 16.98 19.25 2.44
CA THR A 449 17.69 19.41 1.18
C THR A 449 18.49 18.14 0.90
N TYR A 450 18.38 17.63 -0.33
CA TYR A 450 19.11 16.45 -0.79
C TYR A 450 19.42 16.55 -2.28
N GLN A 451 20.42 15.82 -2.74
CA GLN A 451 20.78 15.74 -4.15
C GLN A 451 20.26 14.43 -4.75
N VAL A 452 19.92 14.47 -6.04
CA VAL A 452 19.62 13.28 -6.85
C VAL A 452 20.50 13.29 -8.11
N ILE A 453 21.08 12.14 -8.44
CA ILE A 453 22.11 12.00 -9.48
C ILE A 453 21.72 10.82 -10.41
N PRO A 454 21.19 11.09 -11.61
CA PRO A 454 20.84 10.03 -12.55
C PRO A 454 22.09 9.31 -13.08
N VAL A 455 22.04 7.98 -13.08
CA VAL A 455 23.11 7.11 -13.60
C VAL A 455 22.56 6.08 -14.57
N THR A 456 23.42 5.58 -15.45
CA THR A 456 23.13 4.37 -16.23
C THR A 456 23.52 3.16 -15.40
N CYS A 457 22.50 2.38 -15.07
CA CYS A 457 22.57 0.98 -14.70
C CYS A 457 21.85 0.23 -15.84
#